data_AF-A0A8S0RX16-F1
#
_entry.id   AF-A0A8S0RX16-F1
#
_cell.length_a   1.000
_cell.length_b   1.000
_cell.length_c   1.000
_cell.angle_alpha   90.00
_cell.angle_beta   90.00
_cell.angle_gamma   90.00
#
_symmetry.space_group_name_H-M   'P 1'
#
loop_
_entity.id
_entity.type
_entity.pdbx_description
1 polymer ?
#
loop_
_entity_poly.entity_id
_entity_poly.type
_entity_poly.pdbx_seq_one_letter_code
_entity_poly.pdbx_strand_id
1 'polypeptide(L)'
;MLYKIPHMKCKMQRAQSEDPDSITRDDVYILGHSRKNGEHINESVGETLNKIKAYSETVSSPSKHSLEGDGVAKVLSPERPRQVRSLGFGATPSKFNALVNNHNLPTQIQELRDKIKELKALFQVKSKSDEQEDNSRDRSLNGLDNLQTKKCKLLYWFGKADIVAKGEIASTNPNDLVHHVPLGNEC
;
A
#
# COMPACT_ATOMS: atom_id res chain seq x y z
N MET A 1 -6.34 -36.98 16.25
CA MET A 1 -6.51 -36.79 14.80
C MET A 1 -6.35 -35.32 14.48
N LEU A 2 -5.39 -34.99 13.63
CA LEU A 2 -4.91 -33.63 13.36
C LEU A 2 -5.99 -32.76 12.71
N TYR A 3 -6.39 -31.69 13.39
CA TYR A 3 -7.16 -30.60 12.80
C TYR A 3 -6.30 -29.95 11.70
N LYS A 4 -6.48 -30.36 10.45
CA LYS A 4 -5.97 -29.60 9.31
C LYS A 4 -6.66 -28.24 9.34
N ILE A 5 -5.84 -27.21 9.56
CA ILE A 5 -6.19 -25.79 9.64
C ILE A 5 -7.16 -25.45 8.49
N PRO A 6 -8.28 -24.72 8.73
CA PRO A 6 -9.25 -24.33 7.71
C PRO A 6 -8.62 -23.70 6.45
N HIS A 7 -7.53 -22.96 6.64
CA HIS A 7 -6.70 -22.39 5.58
C HIS A 7 -6.16 -23.41 4.58
N MET A 8 -5.73 -24.59 5.05
CA MET A 8 -5.18 -25.65 4.19
C MET A 8 -6.27 -26.29 3.34
N LYS A 9 -7.48 -26.47 3.90
CA LYS A 9 -8.64 -26.95 3.14
C LYS A 9 -9.08 -25.94 2.07
N CYS A 10 -9.10 -24.64 2.40
CA CYS A 10 -9.39 -23.57 1.45
C CYS A 10 -8.43 -23.58 0.24
N LYS A 11 -7.11 -23.66 0.51
CA LYS A 11 -6.10 -23.75 -0.55
C LYS A 11 -6.29 -24.97 -1.45
N MET A 12 -6.59 -26.13 -0.87
CA MET A 12 -6.84 -27.35 -1.64
C MET A 12 -8.10 -27.24 -2.49
N GLN A 13 -9.20 -26.72 -1.93
CA GLN A 13 -10.47 -26.58 -2.64
C GLN A 13 -10.36 -25.61 -3.83
N ARG A 14 -9.66 -24.48 -3.64
CA ARG A 14 -9.40 -23.53 -4.74
C ARG A 14 -8.49 -24.10 -5.82
N ALA A 15 -7.48 -24.89 -5.45
CA ALA A 15 -6.59 -25.52 -6.41
C ALA A 15 -7.25 -26.64 -7.25
N GLN A 16 -8.36 -27.21 -6.76
CA GLN A 16 -9.08 -28.29 -7.42
C GLN A 16 -10.34 -27.83 -8.18
N SER A 17 -10.74 -26.56 -8.04
CA SER A 17 -11.93 -26.00 -8.70
C SER A 17 -11.57 -25.38 -10.04
N GLU A 18 -12.41 -25.61 -11.05
CA GLU A 18 -12.29 -25.00 -12.38
C GLU A 18 -12.49 -23.49 -12.34
N ASP A 19 -13.35 -23.00 -11.43
CA ASP A 19 -13.54 -21.59 -11.13
C ASP A 19 -13.20 -21.33 -9.65
N PRO A 20 -11.95 -20.94 -9.32
CA PRO A 20 -11.55 -20.66 -7.95
C PRO A 20 -12.21 -19.40 -7.36
N ASP A 21 -12.67 -18.48 -8.22
CA ASP A 21 -13.29 -17.21 -7.82
C ASP A 21 -14.78 -17.35 -7.53
N SER A 22 -15.40 -18.48 -7.90
CA SER A 22 -16.75 -18.85 -7.48
C SER A 22 -16.83 -19.33 -6.02
N ILE A 23 -15.71 -19.77 -5.44
CA ILE A 23 -15.68 -20.37 -4.10
C ILE A 23 -15.91 -19.31 -3.02
N THR A 24 -17.03 -19.43 -2.32
CA THR A 24 -17.39 -18.53 -1.22
C THR A 24 -16.76 -18.95 0.11
N ARG A 25 -16.79 -18.04 1.09
CA ARG A 25 -16.36 -18.35 2.46
C ARG A 25 -17.25 -19.42 3.11
N ASP A 26 -18.54 -19.42 2.78
CA ASP A 26 -19.52 -20.39 3.29
C ASP A 26 -19.17 -21.81 2.81
N ASP A 27 -18.81 -21.97 1.54
CA ASP A 27 -18.37 -23.26 0.96
C ASP A 27 -17.16 -23.83 1.68
N VAL A 28 -16.15 -22.97 1.92
CA VAL A 28 -14.93 -23.34 2.63
C VAL A 28 -15.25 -23.73 4.08
N TYR A 29 -16.16 -23.01 4.73
CA TYR A 29 -16.56 -23.30 6.10
C TYR A 29 -17.31 -24.63 6.21
N ILE A 30 -18.25 -24.89 5.30
CA ILE A 30 -19.00 -26.15 5.21
C ILE A 30 -18.03 -27.31 4.99
N LEU A 31 -17.16 -27.25 3.97
CA LEU A 31 -16.17 -28.29 3.71
C LEU A 31 -15.17 -28.46 4.86
N GLY A 32 -14.85 -27.36 5.54
CA GLY A 32 -14.02 -27.31 6.74
C GLY A 32 -14.54 -28.19 7.86
N HIS A 33 -15.86 -28.17 8.07
CA HIS A 33 -16.54 -28.78 9.21
C HIS A 33 -17.32 -30.06 8.88
N SER A 34 -17.33 -30.49 7.61
CA SER A 34 -17.77 -31.82 7.19
C SER A 34 -16.65 -32.87 7.26
N ARG A 35 -17.05 -34.12 7.53
CA ARG A 35 -16.20 -35.33 7.40
C ARG A 35 -15.92 -35.61 5.92
N LYS A 36 -14.97 -36.52 5.63
CA LYS A 36 -14.68 -36.96 4.25
C LYS A 36 -15.91 -37.53 3.54
N ASN A 37 -16.85 -38.07 4.30
CA ASN A 37 -18.08 -38.69 3.81
C ASN A 37 -19.24 -37.69 3.66
N GLY A 38 -19.00 -36.39 3.88
CA GLY A 38 -20.02 -35.33 3.80
C GLY A 38 -20.81 -35.08 5.08
N GLU A 39 -20.85 -36.04 6.01
CA GLU A 39 -21.54 -35.89 7.29
C GLU A 39 -20.91 -34.86 8.24
N HIS A 40 -21.74 -34.25 9.08
CA HIS A 40 -21.29 -33.33 10.12
C HIS A 40 -20.67 -34.08 11.31
N ILE A 41 -19.79 -33.41 12.05
CA ILE A 41 -19.04 -34.04 13.14
C ILE A 41 -19.93 -34.34 14.35
N ASN A 42 -20.82 -33.41 14.69
CA ASN A 42 -21.81 -33.50 15.75
C ASN A 42 -23.09 -32.74 15.36
N GLU A 43 -24.20 -33.00 16.06
CA GLU A 43 -25.52 -32.45 15.77
C GLU A 43 -25.53 -30.91 15.78
N SER A 44 -24.90 -30.28 16.77
CA SER A 44 -24.77 -28.82 16.87
C SER A 44 -24.07 -28.18 15.66
N VAL A 45 -23.00 -28.80 15.14
CA VAL A 45 -22.35 -28.35 13.89
C VAL A 45 -23.28 -28.57 12.71
N GLY A 46 -24.01 -29.68 12.66
CA GLY A 46 -25.01 -29.96 11.63
C GLY A 46 -26.07 -28.86 11.52
N GLU A 47 -26.67 -28.46 12.65
CA GLU A 47 -27.63 -27.35 12.70
C GLU A 47 -27.04 -26.03 12.20
N THR A 48 -25.80 -25.75 12.59
CA THR A 48 -25.09 -24.53 12.20
C THR A 48 -24.84 -24.50 10.70
N LEU A 49 -24.40 -25.62 10.12
CA LEU A 49 -24.18 -25.75 8.67
C LEU A 49 -25.48 -25.61 7.88
N ASN A 50 -26.59 -26.17 8.39
CA ASN A 50 -27.89 -26.04 7.76
C ASN A 50 -28.38 -24.58 7.76
N LYS A 51 -28.17 -23.85 8.86
CA LYS A 51 -28.48 -22.42 8.93
C LYS A 51 -27.67 -21.59 7.93
N ILE A 52 -26.39 -21.92 7.75
CA ILE A 52 -25.51 -21.23 6.78
C ILE A 52 -25.99 -21.49 5.36
N LYS A 53 -26.30 -22.74 5.01
CA LYS A 53 -26.84 -23.10 3.68
C LYS A 53 -28.16 -22.39 3.38
N ALA A 54 -29.11 -22.45 4.32
CA ALA A 54 -30.39 -21.77 4.19
C ALA A 54 -30.22 -20.26 3.96
N TYR A 55 -29.25 -19.62 4.65
CA TYR A 55 -28.96 -18.21 4.43
C TYR A 55 -28.40 -17.95 3.02
N SER A 56 -27.46 -18.78 2.54
CA SER A 56 -26.89 -18.62 1.19
C SER A 56 -27.94 -18.74 0.08
N GLU A 57 -29.00 -19.52 0.29
CA GLU A 57 -30.12 -19.67 -0.65
C GLU A 57 -31.07 -18.45 -0.63
N THR A 58 -31.18 -17.74 0.49
CA THR A 58 -32.04 -16.55 0.62
C THR A 58 -31.41 -15.26 0.06
N VAL A 59 -30.09 -15.21 -0.09
CA VAL A 59 -29.38 -14.03 -0.55
C VAL A 59 -29.14 -14.10 -2.05
N SER A 60 -29.93 -13.35 -2.82
CA SER A 60 -29.91 -13.33 -4.30
C SER A 60 -28.60 -12.81 -4.92
N SER A 61 -27.71 -12.18 -4.15
CA SER A 61 -26.40 -11.68 -4.63
C SER A 61 -25.41 -11.47 -3.47
N PRO A 62 -24.68 -12.49 -3.02
CA PRO A 62 -23.67 -12.32 -1.98
C PRO A 62 -22.46 -11.54 -2.53
N SER A 63 -22.15 -10.40 -1.92
CA SER A 63 -20.90 -9.68 -2.20
C SER A 63 -19.72 -10.54 -1.77
N LYS A 64 -18.91 -11.00 -2.73
CA LYS A 64 -17.75 -11.89 -2.50
C LYS A 64 -16.71 -11.31 -1.53
N HIS A 65 -16.74 -9.99 -1.31
CA HIS A 65 -15.77 -9.26 -0.50
C HIS A 65 -16.34 -8.65 0.79
N SER A 66 -17.67 -8.69 1.00
CA SER A 66 -18.29 -8.14 2.20
C SER A 66 -18.65 -9.22 3.21
N LEU A 67 -18.22 -9.03 4.45
CA LEU A 67 -18.56 -9.92 5.57
C LEU A 67 -20.00 -9.72 6.06
N GLU A 68 -20.67 -8.63 5.68
CA GLU A 68 -22.00 -8.29 6.19
C GLU A 68 -23.13 -9.16 5.62
N GLY A 69 -22.86 -9.85 4.51
CA GLY A 69 -23.84 -10.64 3.76
C GLY A 69 -23.47 -12.12 3.59
N ASP A 70 -22.44 -12.62 4.28
CA ASP A 70 -22.11 -14.05 4.25
C ASP A 70 -22.81 -14.83 5.38
N GLY A 71 -23.20 -16.08 5.11
CA GLY A 71 -23.97 -16.90 6.03
C GLY A 71 -23.20 -17.25 7.30
N VAL A 72 -21.89 -17.46 7.18
CA VAL A 72 -21.00 -17.72 8.32
C VAL A 72 -21.04 -16.56 9.33
N ALA A 73 -21.00 -15.30 8.89
CA ALA A 73 -21.00 -14.12 9.76
C ALA A 73 -22.35 -13.91 10.44
N LYS A 74 -23.47 -14.22 9.75
CA LYS A 74 -24.81 -14.12 10.33
C LYS A 74 -25.07 -15.20 11.37
N VAL A 75 -24.77 -16.45 11.03
CA VAL A 75 -25.09 -17.61 11.90
C VAL A 75 -24.18 -17.67 13.12
N LEU A 76 -22.88 -17.40 12.95
CA LEU A 76 -21.92 -17.48 14.05
C LEU A 76 -21.79 -16.19 14.86
N SER A 77 -22.73 -15.25 14.65
CA SER A 77 -22.74 -13.88 15.17
C SER A 77 -21.57 -13.03 14.67
N PRO A 78 -21.66 -11.68 14.79
CA PRO A 78 -20.57 -10.79 14.42
C PRO A 78 -19.24 -11.20 15.04
N GLU A 79 -18.17 -11.03 14.26
CA GLU A 79 -16.80 -11.21 14.70
C GLU A 79 -16.56 -10.41 15.99
N ARG A 80 -16.07 -11.08 17.05
CA ARG A 80 -15.75 -10.35 18.29
C ARG A 80 -14.62 -9.36 18.01
N PRO A 81 -14.70 -8.13 18.55
CA PRO A 81 -13.63 -7.16 18.38
C PRO A 81 -12.30 -7.79 18.84
N ARG A 82 -11.28 -7.69 17.98
CA ARG A 82 -9.90 -8.20 18.15
C ARG A 82 -9.64 -9.66 17.73
N GLN A 83 -10.60 -10.44 17.27
CA GLN A 83 -10.35 -11.79 16.75
C GLN A 83 -10.77 -11.89 15.29
N VAL A 84 -10.03 -12.66 14.47
CA VAL A 84 -10.36 -12.98 13.08
C VAL A 84 -10.47 -14.50 12.96
N ARG A 85 -11.69 -15.02 12.96
CA ARG A 85 -12.00 -16.48 12.96
C ARG A 85 -11.44 -17.20 11.75
N SER A 86 -11.36 -16.53 10.59
CA SER A 86 -10.84 -17.13 9.35
C SER A 86 -9.33 -17.44 9.39
N LEU A 87 -8.57 -16.86 10.33
CA LEU A 87 -7.13 -17.05 10.46
C LEU A 87 -6.71 -17.99 11.61
N GLY A 88 -7.66 -18.51 12.39
CA GLY A 88 -7.40 -19.39 13.53
C GLY A 88 -7.31 -18.67 14.89
N PHE A 89 -6.86 -19.40 15.92
CA PHE A 89 -6.84 -18.90 17.30
C PHE A 89 -5.91 -17.68 17.47
N GLY A 90 -6.48 -16.51 17.75
CA GLY A 90 -5.74 -15.32 18.20
C GLY A 90 -5.21 -14.40 17.09
N ALA A 91 -5.69 -14.55 15.85
CA ALA A 91 -5.43 -13.56 14.81
C ALA A 91 -6.22 -12.29 15.10
N THR A 92 -5.55 -11.14 15.08
CA THR A 92 -6.18 -9.83 15.25
C THR A 92 -6.38 -9.16 13.89
N PRO A 93 -7.34 -8.22 13.74
CA PRO A 93 -7.50 -7.46 12.51
C PRO A 93 -6.21 -6.77 12.04
N SER A 94 -5.38 -6.30 12.96
CA SER A 94 -4.06 -5.72 12.66
C SER A 94 -3.10 -6.71 12.00
N LYS A 95 -3.06 -7.97 12.45
CA LYS A 95 -2.25 -9.02 11.83
C LYS A 95 -2.75 -9.39 10.43
N PHE A 96 -4.08 -9.38 10.22
CA PHE A 96 -4.66 -9.59 8.89
C PHE A 96 -4.34 -8.44 7.93
N ASN A 97 -4.53 -7.19 8.38
CA ASN A 97 -4.22 -6.01 7.57
C ASN A 97 -2.74 -5.99 7.17
N ALA A 98 -1.83 -6.33 8.10
CA ALA A 98 -0.42 -6.50 7.78
C ALA A 98 -0.18 -7.56 6.70
N LEU A 99 -0.83 -8.74 6.77
CA LEU A 99 -0.67 -9.79 5.77
C LEU A 99 -1.16 -9.38 4.37
N VAL A 100 -2.33 -8.75 4.28
CA VAL A 100 -2.92 -8.29 3.00
C VAL A 100 -2.06 -7.19 2.38
N ASN A 101 -1.65 -6.20 3.18
CA ASN A 101 -0.80 -5.11 2.69
C ASN A 101 0.57 -5.64 2.27
N ASN A 102 1.16 -6.60 3.00
CA ASN A 102 2.40 -7.24 2.59
C ASN A 102 2.27 -8.02 1.27
N HIS A 103 1.11 -8.61 0.96
CA HIS A 103 0.93 -9.32 -0.30
C HIS A 103 0.75 -8.37 -1.50
N ASN A 104 0.15 -7.19 -1.28
CA ASN A 104 -0.03 -6.18 -2.32
C ASN A 104 1.16 -5.24 -2.46
N LEU A 105 2.07 -5.22 -1.48
CA LEU A 105 3.25 -4.36 -1.48
C LEU A 105 4.24 -4.71 -2.61
N PRO A 106 4.58 -5.99 -2.89
CA PRO A 106 5.41 -6.36 -4.03
C PRO A 106 4.84 -5.89 -5.37
N THR A 107 3.53 -6.06 -5.59
CA THR A 107 2.85 -5.66 -6.82
C THR A 107 2.88 -4.14 -6.99
N GLN A 108 2.56 -3.39 -5.93
CA GLN A 108 2.64 -1.92 -5.94
C GLN A 108 4.07 -1.41 -6.16
N ILE A 109 5.06 -2.05 -5.53
CA ILE A 109 6.48 -1.72 -5.73
C ILE A 109 6.88 -1.97 -7.19
N GLN A 110 6.43 -3.07 -7.79
CA GLN A 110 6.76 -3.38 -9.18
C GLN A 110 6.12 -2.36 -10.14
N GLU A 111 4.84 -2.04 -9.95
CA GLU A 111 4.14 -1.04 -10.75
C GLU A 111 4.80 0.34 -10.65
N LEU A 112 5.24 0.75 -9.46
CA LEU A 112 5.98 1.99 -9.27
C LEU A 112 7.36 1.96 -9.95
N ARG A 113 8.07 0.83 -9.92
CA ARG A 113 9.34 0.67 -10.64
C ARG A 113 9.16 0.81 -12.15
N ASP A 114 8.10 0.25 -12.69
CA ASP A 114 7.80 0.31 -14.12
C ASP A 114 7.47 1.76 -14.55
N LYS A 115 6.67 2.47 -13.76
CA LYS A 115 6.40 3.91 -13.98
C LYS A 115 7.68 4.75 -13.94
N ILE A 116 8.60 4.49 -13.00
CA ILE A 116 9.89 5.19 -12.93
C ILE A 116 10.74 4.90 -14.18
N LYS A 117 10.73 3.67 -14.67
CA LYS A 117 11.46 3.27 -15.88
C LYS A 117 10.90 3.97 -17.13
N GLU A 118 9.58 4.05 -17.24
CA GLU A 118 8.89 4.74 -18.33
C GLU A 118 9.20 6.25 -18.32
N LEU A 119 9.09 6.91 -17.16
CA LEU A 119 9.45 8.32 -17.01
C LEU A 119 10.91 8.59 -17.38
N LYS A 120 11.84 7.72 -16.98
CA LYS A 120 13.25 7.82 -17.37
C LYS A 120 13.46 7.67 -18.88
N ALA A 121 12.70 6.78 -19.53
CA ALA A 121 12.77 6.61 -20.98
C ALA A 121 12.23 7.83 -21.72
N LEU A 122 11.10 8.40 -21.28
CA LEU A 122 10.57 9.66 -21.83
C LEU A 122 11.57 10.82 -21.70
N PHE A 123 12.26 10.93 -20.56
CA PHE A 123 13.27 11.97 -20.37
C PHE A 123 14.50 11.79 -21.29
N GLN A 124 14.94 10.56 -21.52
CA GLN A 124 16.04 10.26 -22.45
C GLN A 124 15.68 10.52 -23.92
N VAL A 125 14.42 10.29 -24.31
CA VAL A 125 13.93 10.61 -25.65
C VAL A 125 13.83 12.13 -25.85
N LYS A 126 13.36 12.86 -24.82
CA LYS A 126 13.26 14.33 -24.87
C LYS A 126 14.62 15.02 -24.93
N SER A 127 15.67 14.44 -24.34
CA SER A 127 17.05 14.94 -24.45
C SER A 127 17.78 14.60 -25.76
N LYS A 128 17.13 13.90 -26.71
CA LYS A 128 17.69 13.59 -28.04
C LYS A 128 17.04 14.38 -29.19
N SER A 129 16.02 15.19 -28.90
CA SER A 129 15.30 16.00 -29.89
C SER A 129 15.71 17.48 -29.93
N ASP A 130 16.68 17.90 -29.11
CA ASP A 130 17.21 19.28 -29.11
C ASP A 130 18.74 19.25 -29.32
N GLU A 131 19.19 19.10 -30.57
CA GLU A 131 20.57 19.38 -31.00
C GLU A 131 20.52 20.24 -32.28
N GLN A 132 20.29 21.55 -32.07
CA GLN A 132 20.65 22.74 -32.88
C GLN A 132 19.79 23.90 -32.32
N GLU A 133 20.25 24.97 -31.68
CA GLU A 133 21.56 25.60 -31.49
C GLU A 133 21.57 26.17 -30.04
N ASP A 134 22.71 26.20 -29.37
CA ASP A 134 23.42 27.44 -29.04
C ASP A 134 24.45 27.22 -27.91
N ASN A 135 25.71 27.33 -28.33
CA ASN A 135 26.89 27.75 -27.60
C ASN A 135 27.12 27.35 -26.13
N SER A 136 28.17 26.54 -25.99
CA SER A 136 29.24 26.63 -24.98
C SER A 136 28.90 27.41 -23.70
N ARG A 137 28.62 26.69 -22.62
CA ARG A 137 29.11 27.07 -21.29
C ARG A 137 29.56 25.82 -20.55
N ASP A 138 30.84 25.56 -20.76
CA ASP A 138 31.73 24.95 -19.79
C ASP A 138 31.31 25.36 -18.36
N ARG A 139 31.04 24.37 -17.50
CA ARG A 139 30.90 24.59 -16.06
C ARG A 139 32.29 24.86 -15.50
N SER A 140 32.78 26.06 -15.79
CA SER A 140 33.84 26.66 -15.00
C SER A 140 33.23 27.14 -13.69
N LEU A 141 33.65 26.53 -12.59
CA LEU A 141 33.44 27.01 -11.22
C LEU A 141 34.22 28.32 -11.02
N ASN A 142 33.84 29.39 -11.71
CA ASN A 142 34.49 30.70 -11.63
C ASN A 142 33.41 31.78 -11.77
N GLY A 143 32.79 32.15 -10.65
CA GLY A 143 31.73 33.16 -10.65
C GLY A 143 31.29 33.59 -9.26
N LEU A 144 32.19 33.64 -8.29
CA LEU A 144 31.90 34.17 -6.95
C LEU A 144 32.07 35.70 -6.88
N ASP A 145 32.59 36.34 -7.92
CA ASP A 145 33.21 37.66 -7.74
C ASP A 145 32.28 38.86 -7.94
N ASN A 146 30.95 38.70 -8.03
CA ASN A 146 30.03 39.86 -8.06
C ASN A 146 28.60 39.52 -7.62
N LEU A 147 28.42 38.95 -6.41
CA LEU A 147 27.09 38.76 -5.80
C LEU A 147 26.72 39.83 -4.75
N GLN A 148 27.70 40.61 -4.28
CA GLN A 148 27.46 41.77 -3.43
C GLN A 148 26.50 42.74 -4.13
N THR A 149 25.51 43.27 -3.37
CA THR A 149 24.41 44.15 -3.84
C THR A 149 23.33 43.52 -4.72
N LYS A 150 23.37 42.21 -4.97
CA LYS A 150 22.27 41.53 -5.68
C LYS A 150 21.05 41.39 -4.77
N LYS A 151 19.88 41.71 -5.34
CA LYS A 151 18.59 41.55 -4.65
C LYS A 151 18.18 40.08 -4.66
N CYS A 152 17.88 39.54 -3.48
CA CYS A 152 17.33 38.21 -3.28
C CYS A 152 15.86 38.28 -2.83
N LYS A 153 15.13 37.19 -3.03
CA LYS A 153 13.72 37.03 -2.62
C LYS A 153 13.64 35.86 -1.66
N LEU A 154 13.07 36.08 -0.48
CA LEU A 154 12.74 35.01 0.45
C LEU A 154 11.38 34.43 0.06
N LEU A 155 11.32 33.12 -0.10
CA LEU A 155 10.11 32.40 -0.47
C LEU A 155 9.49 31.75 0.76
N TYR A 156 8.16 31.66 0.79
CA TYR A 156 7.44 30.92 1.82
C TYR A 156 7.73 29.42 1.72
N TRP A 157 8.07 28.78 2.83
CA TRP A 157 8.48 27.36 2.83
C TRP A 157 7.31 26.37 2.73
N PHE A 158 6.13 26.72 3.27
CA PHE A 158 4.98 25.81 3.39
C PHE A 158 3.82 26.16 2.46
N GLY A 159 4.10 26.57 1.21
CA GLY A 159 3.05 26.93 0.26
C GLY A 159 3.52 27.06 -1.19
N LYS A 160 2.70 27.72 -2.02
CA LYS A 160 3.15 28.18 -3.35
C LYS A 160 4.31 29.16 -3.15
N ALA A 161 5.19 29.27 -4.16
CA ALA A 161 6.43 30.05 -4.14
C ALA A 161 6.21 31.58 -4.04
N ASP A 162 5.44 31.98 -3.03
CA ASP A 162 5.06 33.34 -2.73
C ASP A 162 6.25 34.03 -2.07
N ILE A 163 6.52 35.25 -2.53
CA ILE A 163 7.63 36.06 -2.03
C ILE A 163 7.20 36.68 -0.71
N VAL A 164 7.84 36.27 0.39
CA VAL A 164 7.55 36.78 1.75
C VAL A 164 8.48 37.90 2.17
N ALA A 165 9.66 38.01 1.56
CA ALA A 165 10.56 39.15 1.78
C ALA A 165 11.49 39.38 0.57
N LYS A 166 12.08 40.58 0.51
CA LYS A 166 13.17 40.91 -0.41
C LYS A 166 14.38 41.32 0.43
N GLY A 167 15.55 40.79 0.10
CA GLY A 167 16.81 41.12 0.74
C GLY A 167 17.84 41.59 -0.28
N GLU A 168 18.95 42.11 0.22
CA GLU A 168 20.13 42.43 -0.56
C GLU A 168 21.31 41.68 0.05
N ILE A 169 22.17 41.10 -0.80
CA ILE A 169 23.35 40.39 -0.32
C ILE A 169 24.39 41.41 0.13
N ALA A 170 24.62 41.47 1.44
CA ALA A 170 25.61 42.35 2.05
C ALA A 170 27.04 41.90 1.78
N SER A 171 27.34 40.59 1.86
CA SER A 171 28.65 40.04 1.50
C SER A 171 28.59 38.56 1.13
N THR A 172 29.53 38.15 0.28
CA THR A 172 29.82 36.75 -0.05
C THR A 172 31.25 36.35 0.35
N ASN A 173 31.99 37.24 1.02
CA ASN A 173 33.33 36.95 1.52
C ASN A 173 33.23 36.02 2.74
N PRO A 174 33.84 34.82 2.71
CA PRO A 174 33.75 33.85 3.80
C PRO A 174 34.39 34.36 5.11
N ASN A 175 35.29 35.34 5.03
CA ASN A 175 35.96 35.94 6.18
C ASN A 175 35.18 37.11 6.81
N ASP A 176 34.11 37.58 6.19
CA ASP A 176 33.30 38.65 6.77
C ASP A 176 32.51 38.13 7.98
N LEU A 177 32.39 38.98 9.00
CA LEU A 177 31.71 38.65 10.25
C LEU A 177 30.27 39.13 10.21
N VAL A 178 29.33 38.23 10.50
CA VAL A 178 27.94 38.56 10.82
C VAL A 178 27.71 38.23 12.29
N HIS A 179 27.46 39.25 13.11
CA HIS A 179 27.33 39.09 14.57
C HIS A 179 28.51 38.35 15.22
N HIS A 180 29.74 38.69 14.81
CA HIS A 180 30.99 38.08 15.28
C HIS A 180 31.20 36.61 14.88
N VAL A 181 30.39 36.08 13.96
CA VAL A 181 30.54 34.73 13.41
C VAL A 181 30.97 34.82 11.93
N PRO A 182 32.01 34.08 11.50
CA PRO A 182 32.40 34.06 10.09
C PRO A 182 31.33 33.40 9.22
N LEU A 183 31.13 33.91 8.00
CA LEU A 183 30.16 33.35 7.05
C LEU A 183 30.58 31.98 6.46
N GLY A 184 31.88 31.66 6.45
CA GLY A 184 32.46 30.46 5.85
C GLY A 184 32.40 29.19 6.72
N ASN A 185 33.08 28.13 6.26
CA ASN A 185 33.01 26.74 6.75
C ASN A 185 33.55 26.48 8.18
N GLU A 186 33.59 27.51 9.03
CA GLU A 186 34.01 27.42 10.44
C GLU A 186 32.78 27.48 11.40
N CYS A 187 31.59 27.10 10.91
CA CYS A 187 30.38 26.87 11.73
C CYS A 187 30.18 25.40 12.05
#